data_AF-A0A0X8GQM4-F1
#
_entry.id   AF-A0A0X8GQM4-F1
#
_cell.length_a   1.000
_cell.length_b   1.000
_cell.length_c   1.000
_cell.angle_alpha   90.00
_cell.angle_beta   90.00
_cell.angle_gamma   90.00
#
_symmetry.space_group_name_H-M   'P 1'
#
loop_
_entity.id
_entity.type
_entity.pdbx_description
1 polymer ?
#
loop_
_entity_poly.entity_id
_entity_poly.type
_entity_poly.pdbx_seq_one_letter_code
_entity_poly.pdbx_strand_id
1 'polypeptide(L)'
;MSQPDWYEWAQNERAIGEYFLAENPLWFKQVCQLLFDCDPMMIHLVANPEGYAPEVGSILRILPQCQSAQDVQDVLYNVFTQWFSPEFAGGLSQYADTAQKLWALWLNQQLDD
;
A
#
# COMPACT_ATOMS: atom_id res chain seq x y z
N MET A 1 -30.98 -9.20 6.78
CA MET A 1 -30.04 -8.11 7.10
C MET A 1 -29.21 -7.91 5.84
N SER A 2 -29.23 -6.70 5.26
CA SER A 2 -28.35 -6.37 4.14
C SER A 2 -26.90 -6.37 4.62
N GLN A 3 -25.97 -6.80 3.77
CA GLN A 3 -24.55 -6.68 4.09
C GLN A 3 -24.18 -5.21 4.24
N PRO A 4 -23.34 -4.85 5.21
CA PRO A 4 -22.89 -3.49 5.39
C PRO A 4 -21.88 -3.12 4.28
N ASP A 5 -21.89 -1.86 3.84
CA ASP A 5 -21.09 -1.37 2.71
C ASP A 5 -19.57 -1.60 2.87
N TRP A 6 -19.06 -1.59 4.11
CA TRP A 6 -17.64 -1.88 4.39
C TRP A 6 -17.24 -3.32 4.00
N TYR A 7 -18.18 -4.26 4.00
CA TYR A 7 -17.92 -5.65 3.67
C TYR A 7 -17.65 -5.82 2.17
N GLU A 8 -18.46 -5.19 1.32
CA GLU A 8 -18.25 -5.21 -0.13
C GLU A 8 -16.95 -4.50 -0.51
N TRP A 9 -16.67 -3.35 0.10
CA TRP A 9 -15.40 -2.65 -0.10
C TRP A 9 -14.19 -3.53 0.27
N ALA A 10 -14.20 -4.17 1.45
CA ALA A 10 -13.10 -5.01 1.88
C ALA A 10 -12.89 -6.24 0.98
N GLN A 11 -13.97 -6.81 0.42
CA GLN A 11 -13.85 -7.89 -0.57
C GLN A 11 -13.24 -7.40 -1.88
N ASN A 12 -13.64 -6.23 -2.36
CA ASN A 12 -13.11 -5.65 -3.59
C ASN A 12 -11.61 -5.34 -3.47
N GLU A 13 -11.17 -4.74 -2.36
CA GLU A 13 -9.75 -4.44 -2.15
C GLU A 13 -8.90 -5.72 -2.04
N ARG A 14 -9.42 -6.78 -1.41
CA ARG A 14 -8.76 -8.10 -1.41
C ARG A 14 -8.61 -8.67 -2.81
N ALA A 15 -9.68 -8.63 -3.62
CA ALA A 15 -9.64 -9.11 -4.99
C ALA A 15 -8.62 -8.34 -5.86
N ILE A 16 -8.48 -7.03 -5.63
CA ILE A 16 -7.44 -6.21 -6.29
C ILE A 16 -6.05 -6.65 -5.87
N GLY A 17 -5.82 -6.88 -4.57
CA GLY A 17 -4.55 -7.43 -4.09
C GLY A 17 -4.20 -8.78 -4.71
N GLU A 18 -5.17 -9.70 -4.78
CA GLU A 18 -5.00 -11.00 -5.43
C GLU A 18 -4.69 -10.88 -6.92
N TYR A 19 -5.32 -9.93 -7.63
CA TYR A 19 -5.03 -9.65 -9.03
C TYR A 19 -3.57 -9.23 -9.23
N PHE A 20 -3.08 -8.24 -8.48
CA PHE A 20 -1.69 -7.78 -8.60
C PHE A 20 -0.68 -8.84 -8.17
N LEU A 21 -1.01 -9.62 -7.14
CA LEU A 21 -0.19 -10.75 -6.71
C LEU A 21 -0.07 -11.81 -7.81
N ALA A 22 -1.14 -12.08 -8.55
CA ALA A 22 -1.13 -13.04 -9.66
C ALA A 22 -0.39 -12.51 -10.89
N GLU A 23 -0.51 -11.21 -11.18
CA GLU A 23 0.13 -10.55 -12.33
C GLU A 23 1.64 -10.45 -12.17
N ASN A 24 2.13 -9.94 -11.03
CA ASN A 24 3.56 -9.83 -10.74
C ASN A 24 3.86 -10.17 -9.26
N PRO A 25 4.01 -11.47 -8.93
CA PRO A 25 4.20 -11.90 -7.55
C PRO A 25 5.48 -11.39 -6.89
N LEU A 26 6.55 -11.19 -7.68
CA LEU A 26 7.82 -10.69 -7.17
C LEU A 26 7.70 -9.22 -6.79
N TRP A 27 7.14 -8.41 -7.67
CA TRP A 27 6.86 -6.99 -7.42
C TRP A 27 5.97 -6.81 -6.18
N PHE A 28 4.87 -7.55 -6.11
CA PHE A 28 3.94 -7.48 -4.99
C PHE A 28 4.64 -7.76 -3.65
N LYS A 29 5.45 -8.81 -3.58
CA LYS A 29 6.21 -9.18 -2.38
C LYS A 29 7.26 -8.14 -2.01
N GLN A 30 7.92 -7.52 -2.99
CA GLN A 30 8.89 -6.45 -2.73
C GLN A 30 8.21 -5.23 -2.10
N VAL A 31 7.02 -4.85 -2.56
CA VAL A 31 6.28 -3.73 -1.95
C VAL A 31 5.79 -4.09 -0.55
N CYS A 32 5.30 -5.31 -0.32
CA CYS A 32 4.99 -5.79 1.03
C CYS A 32 6.20 -5.72 1.97
N GLN A 33 7.37 -6.19 1.52
CA GLN A 33 8.61 -6.15 2.28
C GLN A 33 9.02 -4.71 2.59
N LEU A 34 8.91 -3.81 1.61
CA LEU A 34 9.24 -2.40 1.81
C LEU A 34 8.37 -1.74 2.89
N LEU A 35 7.05 -1.99 2.87
CA LEU A 35 6.15 -1.46 3.90
C LEU A 35 6.48 -2.04 5.28
N PHE A 36 6.81 -3.33 5.33
CA PHE A 36 7.22 -4.00 6.56
C PHE A 36 8.52 -3.45 7.15
N ASP A 37 9.52 -3.22 6.31
CA ASP A 37 10.81 -2.69 6.75
C ASP A 37 10.72 -1.23 7.20
N CYS A 38 9.85 -0.44 6.56
CA CYS A 38 9.68 0.97 6.91
C CYS A 38 8.71 1.19 8.10
N ASP A 39 7.75 0.28 8.30
CA ASP A 39 6.66 0.38 9.29
C ASP A 39 6.14 1.83 9.48
N PRO A 40 5.51 2.44 8.46
CA PRO A 40 5.19 3.87 8.47
C PRO A 40 4.26 4.29 9.62
N MET A 41 3.42 3.37 10.11
CA MET A 41 2.55 3.62 11.26
C MET A 41 3.29 3.49 12.60
N MET A 42 4.42 2.78 12.66
CA MET A 42 5.18 2.47 13.88
C MET A 42 4.37 1.74 14.95
N ILE A 43 3.39 0.91 14.55
CA ILE A 43 2.51 0.19 15.48
C ILE A 43 2.83 -1.32 15.51
N HIS A 44 3.78 -1.82 14.71
CA HIS A 44 4.10 -3.25 14.62
C HIS A 44 2.84 -4.13 14.48
N LEU A 45 1.92 -3.71 13.62
CA LEU A 45 0.60 -4.33 13.46
C LEU A 45 0.66 -5.73 12.86
N VAL A 46 1.73 -6.04 12.14
CA VAL A 46 1.87 -7.27 11.35
C VAL A 46 3.12 -8.06 11.76
N ALA A 47 3.00 -9.39 11.75
CA ALA A 47 4.09 -10.29 12.12
C ALA A 47 5.01 -10.67 10.94
N ASN A 48 4.56 -10.40 9.71
CA ASN A 48 5.28 -10.70 8.47
C ASN A 48 4.89 -9.68 7.38
N PRO A 49 5.68 -9.56 6.31
CA PRO A 49 5.40 -8.65 5.20
C PRO A 49 4.05 -8.87 4.53
N GLU A 50 3.59 -10.12 4.43
CA GLU A 50 2.31 -10.47 3.80
C GLU A 50 1.10 -9.88 4.53
N GLY A 51 1.26 -9.44 5.78
CA GLY A 51 0.26 -8.70 6.52
C GLY A 51 -0.18 -7.39 5.86
N TYR A 52 0.66 -6.78 5.01
CA TYR A 52 0.35 -5.56 4.25
C TYR A 52 -0.33 -5.83 2.90
N ALA A 53 -0.60 -7.08 2.53
CA ALA A 53 -1.17 -7.41 1.23
C ALA A 53 -2.46 -6.63 0.88
N PRO A 54 -3.40 -6.38 1.82
CA PRO A 54 -4.59 -5.58 1.54
C PRO A 54 -4.26 -4.14 1.12
N GLU A 55 -3.35 -3.47 1.83
CA GLU A 55 -2.93 -2.09 1.56
C GLU A 55 -2.12 -2.00 0.28
N VAL A 56 -1.24 -2.98 0.02
CA VAL A 56 -0.41 -3.05 -1.19
C VAL A 56 -1.29 -3.11 -2.44
N GLY A 57 -2.38 -3.86 -2.44
CA GLY A 57 -3.32 -3.87 -3.56
C GLY A 57 -3.88 -2.48 -3.88
N SER A 58 -4.30 -1.74 -2.85
CA SER A 58 -4.81 -0.37 -2.99
C SER A 58 -3.75 0.60 -3.53
N ILE A 59 -2.50 0.47 -3.05
CA ILE A 59 -1.36 1.31 -3.44
C ILE A 59 -1.00 1.04 -4.91
N LEU A 60 -0.84 -0.22 -5.29
CA LEU A 60 -0.44 -0.61 -6.65
C LEU A 60 -1.46 -0.19 -7.70
N ARG A 61 -2.75 -0.15 -7.36
CA ARG A 61 -3.80 0.39 -8.24
C ARG A 61 -3.56 1.86 -8.63
N ILE A 62 -3.02 2.66 -7.72
CA ILE A 62 -2.90 4.12 -7.90
C ILE A 62 -1.47 4.51 -8.30
N LEU A 63 -0.47 3.72 -7.94
CA LEU A 63 0.95 3.99 -8.17
C LEU A 63 1.31 4.41 -9.62
N PRO A 64 0.75 3.81 -10.68
CA PRO A 64 1.02 4.23 -12.07
C PRO A 64 0.56 5.66 -12.41
N GLN A 65 -0.32 6.26 -11.60
CA GLN A 65 -0.82 7.62 -11.78
C GLN A 65 0.03 8.67 -11.04
N CYS A 66 0.94 8.22 -10.16
CA CYS A 66 1.83 9.10 -9.43
C CYS A 66 2.93 9.64 -10.35
N GLN A 67 3.30 10.91 -10.16
CA GLN A 67 4.36 11.57 -10.93
C GLN A 67 5.58 11.92 -10.08
N SER A 68 5.46 11.74 -8.76
CA SER A 68 6.49 12.11 -7.79
C SER A 68 6.39 11.27 -6.51
N ALA A 69 7.46 11.28 -5.72
CA ALA A 69 7.45 10.69 -4.37
C ALA A 69 6.44 11.40 -3.43
N GLN A 70 6.13 12.69 -3.65
CA GLN A 70 5.08 13.36 -2.90
C GLN A 70 3.69 12.78 -3.21
N ASP A 71 3.39 12.49 -4.48
CA ASP A 71 2.11 11.84 -4.83
C ASP A 71 1.99 10.47 -4.17
N VAL A 72 3.10 9.70 -4.16
CA VAL A 72 3.15 8.41 -3.46
C VAL A 72 2.93 8.57 -1.96
N GLN A 73 3.48 9.62 -1.35
CA GLN A 73 3.27 9.92 0.07
C GLN A 73 1.80 10.17 0.39
N ASP A 74 1.12 10.98 -0.44
CA ASP A 74 -0.31 11.24 -0.30
C ASP A 74 -1.14 9.97 -0.51
N VAL A 75 -0.78 9.13 -1.49
CA VAL A 75 -1.43 7.83 -1.71
C VAL A 75 -1.28 6.92 -0.50
N LEU A 76 -0.07 6.76 0.04
CA LEU A 76 0.17 5.95 1.22
C LEU A 76 -0.67 6.43 2.40
N TYR A 77 -0.61 7.73 2.72
CA TYR A 77 -1.40 8.29 3.81
C TYR A 77 -2.91 8.08 3.64
N ASN A 78 -3.44 8.27 2.42
CA ASN A 78 -4.85 8.08 2.14
C ASN A 78 -5.27 6.61 2.25
N VAL A 79 -4.46 5.68 1.74
CA VAL A 79 -4.73 4.24 1.85
C VAL A 79 -4.75 3.84 3.32
N PHE A 80 -3.72 4.17 4.09
CA PHE A 80 -3.66 3.83 5.51
C PHE A 80 -4.78 4.51 6.32
N THR A 81 -5.18 5.72 5.95
CA THR A 81 -6.34 6.39 6.55
C THR A 81 -7.65 5.66 6.23
N GLN A 82 -7.81 5.10 5.03
CA GLN A 82 -9.00 4.32 4.67
C GLN A 82 -9.05 2.98 5.42
N TRP A 83 -7.90 2.32 5.59
CA TRP A 83 -7.81 1.02 6.28
C TRP A 83 -7.89 1.13 7.80
N PHE A 84 -7.28 2.15 8.41
CA PHE A 84 -7.13 2.26 9.87
C PHE A 84 -7.83 3.46 10.49
N SER A 85 -8.45 4.35 9.71
CA SER A 85 -8.96 5.67 10.13
C SER A 85 -7.84 6.69 10.43
N PRO A 86 -8.12 8.01 10.29
CA PRO A 86 -7.10 9.05 10.44
C PRO A 86 -6.44 9.07 11.82
N GLU A 87 -7.19 8.71 12.86
CA GLU A 87 -6.72 8.69 14.26
C GLU A 87 -5.62 7.65 14.52
N PHE A 88 -5.61 6.55 13.76
CA PHE A 88 -4.59 5.49 13.87
C PHE A 88 -3.50 5.61 12.80
N ALA A 89 -3.80 6.20 11.64
CA ALA A 89 -2.85 6.34 10.52
C ALA A 89 -1.67 7.28 10.81
N GLY A 90 -1.73 8.09 11.88
CA GLY A 90 -0.66 9.02 12.22
C GLY A 90 -0.60 10.23 11.27
N GLY A 91 0.57 10.88 11.20
CA GLY A 91 0.79 12.07 10.37
C GLY A 91 1.37 11.76 8.99
N LEU A 92 1.01 12.58 7.99
CA LEU A 92 1.51 12.49 6.61
C LEU A 92 3.05 12.41 6.53
N SER A 93 3.77 13.12 7.39
CA SER A 93 5.24 13.12 7.41
C SER A 93 5.86 11.76 7.75
N GLN A 94 5.14 10.87 8.42
CA GLN A 94 5.61 9.51 8.72
C GLN A 94 5.78 8.66 7.46
N TYR A 95 5.06 8.99 6.39
CA TYR A 95 5.07 8.24 5.14
C TYR A 95 6.17 8.70 4.17
N ALA A 96 6.90 9.78 4.47
CA ALA A 96 7.85 10.40 3.54
C ALA A 96 8.99 9.46 3.12
N ASP A 97 9.61 8.75 4.08
CA ASP A 97 10.71 7.81 3.80
C ASP A 97 10.22 6.61 2.98
N THR A 98 9.11 6.01 3.39
CA THR A 98 8.45 4.91 2.66
C THR A 98 8.09 5.32 1.24
N ALA A 99 7.55 6.53 1.05
CA ALA A 99 7.17 7.05 -0.25
C ALA A 99 8.36 7.24 -1.18
N GLN A 100 9.48 7.79 -0.68
CA GLN A 100 10.70 7.94 -1.47
C GLN A 100 11.25 6.59 -1.93
N LYS A 101 11.31 5.61 -1.03
CA LYS A 101 11.79 4.27 -1.35
C LYS A 101 10.86 3.56 -2.34
N LEU A 102 9.54 3.66 -2.16
CA LEU A 102 8.56 3.05 -3.05
C LEU A 102 8.61 3.68 -4.44
N TRP A 103 8.74 5.01 -4.51
CA TRP A 103 8.85 5.71 -5.79
C TRP A 103 10.14 5.32 -6.55
N ALA A 104 11.28 5.27 -5.86
CA ALA A 104 12.53 4.81 -6.47
C ALA A 104 12.43 3.35 -6.95
N LEU A 105 11.80 2.50 -6.14
CA LEU A 105 11.58 1.10 -6.46
C LEU A 105 10.67 0.94 -7.69
N TRP A 106 9.61 1.74 -7.80
CA TRP A 106 8.72 1.80 -8.97
C TRP A 106 9.44 2.25 -10.24
N LEU A 107 10.21 3.34 -10.17
CA LEU A 107 10.97 3.82 -11.32
C LEU A 107 11.97 2.77 -11.83
N ASN A 108 12.59 2.00 -10.94
CA ASN A 108 13.48 0.92 -11.34
C ASN A 108 12.71 -0.22 -12.03
N GLN A 109 11.56 -0.63 -11.50
CA GLN A 109 10.74 -1.67 -12.14
C GLN A 109 10.30 -1.26 -13.55
N GLN A 110 9.98 0.02 -13.77
CA GLN A 110 9.59 0.54 -15.09
C GLN A 110 10.77 0.61 -16.09
N LEU A 111 12.01 0.48 -15.63
CA LEU A 111 13.20 0.42 -16.48
C LEU A 111 13.59 -1.03 -16.84
N ASP A 112 13.10 -2.01 -16.10
CA ASP A 112 13.36 -3.44 -16.30
C ASP A 112 12.32 -4.12 -17.21
N ASP A 113 11.22 -3.43 -17.57
CA ASP A 113 10.19 -3.81 -18.57
C ASP A 113 10.49 -3.22 -19.98
#